data_AF-A0A944A917-F1
#
_entry.id   AF-A0A944A917-F1
#
_cell.length_a   1.000
_cell.length_b   1.000
_cell.length_c   1.000
_cell.angle_alpha   90.00
_cell.angle_beta   90.00
_cell.angle_gamma   90.00
#
_symmetry.space_group_name_H-M   'P 1'
#
loop_
_entity.id
_entity.type
_entity.pdbx_description
1 polymer ?
#
loop_
_entity_poly.entity_id
_entity_poly.type
_entity_poly.pdbx_seq_one_letter_code
_entity_poly.pdbx_strand_id
1 'polypeptide(L)'
;MKRYFLMAIFVLAATVPSFAGKKITEQERAVIDAFWNLRMELTRLENKTDAVIAINKFPEDNREEVEKLGKEASLLLESLMMMERYNYIYEFPGENRESRKQFVEMRGKLKEYLENKKDSELTPEICLCYADITAYYMAYSIKDIIFNGTTVKKYQEKALKVNPNFAPAMINLAQWYYYAPKLFGGSKDATREWQVKSIQCSRTNAEKFYAKTAYSQFLFEMKEYEESKKQLDECEELCPGSNFVKLLKEQNAMGNSLNDYNKQRSKLLKSADDYRKKNNIKE
;
A
#
# COMPACT_ATOMS: atom_id res chain seq x y z
N MET A 1 -18.01 -33.03 44.48
CA MET A 1 -17.34 -31.79 44.91
C MET A 1 -15.90 -31.78 44.44
N LYS A 2 -15.59 -31.08 43.34
CA LYS A 2 -14.25 -30.58 43.02
C LYS A 2 -14.45 -29.17 42.48
N ARG A 3 -14.14 -28.18 43.32
CA ARG A 3 -14.12 -26.77 42.99
C ARG A 3 -12.87 -26.53 42.15
N TYR A 4 -13.03 -26.12 40.88
CA TYR A 4 -11.94 -25.52 40.12
C TYR A 4 -12.15 -24.01 40.10
N PHE A 5 -11.12 -23.34 40.58
CA PHE A 5 -10.94 -21.91 40.66
C PHE A 5 -11.05 -21.29 39.26
N LEU A 6 -12.02 -20.39 39.04
CA LEU A 6 -12.07 -19.53 37.86
C LEU A 6 -10.97 -18.47 38.04
N MET A 7 -9.85 -18.66 37.36
CA MET A 7 -8.81 -17.64 37.24
C MET A 7 -9.32 -16.62 36.22
N ALA A 8 -9.85 -15.49 36.71
CA ALA A 8 -10.17 -14.35 35.88
C ALA A 8 -8.87 -13.82 35.26
N ILE A 9 -8.67 -14.09 33.98
CA ILE A 9 -7.62 -13.44 33.19
C ILE A 9 -8.10 -12.01 32.98
N PHE A 10 -7.63 -11.10 33.85
CA PHE A 10 -7.60 -9.69 33.51
C PHE A 10 -6.64 -9.56 32.33
N VAL A 11 -7.19 -9.47 31.12
CA VAL A 11 -6.48 -8.90 29.98
C VAL A 11 -6.30 -7.42 30.33
N LEU A 12 -5.23 -7.09 31.07
CA LEU A 12 -4.68 -5.76 31.02
C LEU A 12 -4.29 -5.55 29.57
N ALA A 13 -5.13 -4.82 28.83
CA ALA A 13 -4.72 -4.19 27.59
C ALA A 13 -3.49 -3.37 27.95
N ALA A 14 -2.31 -3.89 27.59
CA ALA A 14 -1.07 -3.14 27.68
C ALA A 14 -1.26 -1.96 26.74
N THR A 15 -1.69 -0.82 27.29
CA THR A 15 -1.67 0.46 26.59
C THR A 15 -0.21 0.75 26.32
N VAL A 16 0.26 0.35 25.13
CA VAL A 16 1.53 0.83 24.60
C VAL A 16 1.44 2.35 24.69
N PRO A 17 2.37 3.04 25.37
CA PRO A 17 2.32 4.49 25.48
C PRO A 17 2.28 5.07 24.06
N SER A 18 1.12 5.58 23.68
CA SER A 18 0.96 6.34 22.44
C SER A 18 1.77 7.61 22.65
N PHE A 19 2.92 7.70 21.98
CA PHE A 19 3.56 8.99 21.82
C PHE A 19 2.54 9.86 21.08
N ALA A 20 2.15 10.99 21.69
CA ALA A 20 1.33 12.00 21.05
C ALA A 20 2.18 12.68 19.94
N GLY A 21 2.50 11.93 18.90
CA GLY A 21 3.19 12.43 17.72
C GLY A 21 2.28 13.37 16.95
N LYS A 22 2.90 14.19 16.11
CA LYS A 22 2.18 15.08 15.21
C LYS A 22 1.11 14.30 14.43
N LYS A 23 -0.08 14.88 14.31
CA LYS A 23 -1.15 14.41 13.43
C LYS A 23 -1.34 15.47 12.34
N ILE A 24 -1.67 15.05 11.11
CA ILE A 24 -2.24 15.98 10.14
C ILE A 24 -3.58 16.50 10.70
N THR A 25 -3.95 17.70 10.32
CA THR A 25 -5.21 18.34 10.72
C THR A 25 -6.42 17.56 10.18
N GLU A 26 -7.61 17.81 10.75
CA GLU A 26 -8.85 17.19 10.25
C GLU A 26 -9.15 17.58 8.79
N GLN A 27 -8.84 18.83 8.42
CA GLN A 27 -8.98 19.29 7.05
C GLN A 27 -8.03 18.57 6.09
N GLU A 28 -6.74 18.46 6.44
CA GLU A 28 -5.78 17.70 5.64
C GLU A 28 -6.18 16.22 5.58
N ARG A 29 -6.67 15.66 6.68
CA ARG A 29 -7.18 14.28 6.74
C ARG A 29 -8.29 14.05 5.74
N ALA A 30 -9.26 14.96 5.67
CA ALA A 30 -10.40 14.84 4.76
C ALA A 30 -9.94 14.76 3.28
N VAL A 31 -8.96 15.58 2.88
CA VAL A 31 -8.41 15.54 1.51
C VAL A 31 -7.68 14.22 1.23
N ILE A 32 -6.86 13.76 2.18
CA ILE A 32 -6.13 12.49 2.04
C ILE A 32 -7.12 11.32 1.96
N ASP A 33 -8.17 11.31 2.77
CA ASP A 33 -9.21 10.28 2.74
C ASP A 33 -10.03 10.32 1.46
N ALA A 34 -10.36 11.51 0.96
CA ALA A 34 -11.01 11.68 -0.33
C ALA A 34 -10.15 11.09 -1.46
N PHE A 35 -8.82 11.27 -1.41
CA PHE A 35 -7.94 10.63 -2.37
C PHE A 35 -7.91 9.11 -2.19
N TRP A 36 -7.85 8.58 -0.96
CA TRP A 36 -7.95 7.12 -0.73
C TRP A 36 -9.25 6.51 -1.25
N ASN A 37 -10.37 7.22 -1.08
CA ASN A 37 -11.65 6.82 -1.64
C ASN A 37 -11.62 6.86 -3.16
N LEU A 38 -11.06 7.91 -3.78
CA LEU A 38 -10.85 7.95 -5.23
C LEU A 38 -10.10 6.70 -5.70
N ARG A 39 -8.97 6.33 -5.07
CA ARG A 39 -8.19 5.13 -5.43
C ARG A 39 -9.04 3.86 -5.44
N MET A 40 -9.91 3.68 -4.44
CA MET A 40 -10.83 2.55 -4.39
C MET A 40 -11.85 2.61 -5.54
N GLU A 41 -12.40 3.78 -5.84
CA GLU A 41 -13.36 3.99 -6.93
C GLU A 41 -12.75 3.78 -8.32
N LEU A 42 -11.48 4.15 -8.52
CA LEU A 42 -10.75 3.93 -9.77
C LEU A 42 -10.70 2.44 -10.16
N THR A 43 -10.81 1.53 -9.19
CA THR A 43 -10.85 0.09 -9.46
C THR A 43 -12.08 -0.35 -10.27
N ARG A 44 -13.12 0.49 -10.38
CA ARG A 44 -14.29 0.24 -11.25
C ARG A 44 -14.05 0.60 -12.71
N LEU A 45 -13.01 1.38 -13.01
CA LEU A 45 -12.72 1.80 -14.37
C LEU A 45 -12.11 0.64 -15.15
N GLU A 46 -12.60 0.41 -16.36
CA GLU A 46 -11.99 -0.56 -17.29
C GLU A 46 -10.76 0.04 -17.98
N ASN A 47 -10.81 1.35 -18.22
CA ASN A 47 -9.80 2.08 -18.97
C ASN A 47 -8.78 2.75 -18.03
N LYS A 48 -7.51 2.40 -18.22
CA LYS A 48 -6.37 2.95 -17.47
C LYS A 48 -6.18 4.46 -17.72
N THR A 49 -6.48 4.95 -18.92
CA THR A 49 -6.37 6.38 -19.26
C THR A 49 -7.38 7.20 -18.47
N ASP A 50 -8.62 6.72 -18.32
CA ASP A 50 -9.65 7.42 -17.55
C ASP A 50 -9.26 7.51 -16.07
N ALA A 51 -8.61 6.46 -15.54
CA ALA A 51 -8.07 6.49 -14.19
C ALA A 51 -6.98 7.56 -14.02
N VAL A 52 -6.06 7.68 -14.98
CA VAL A 52 -5.02 8.72 -14.97
C VAL A 52 -5.61 10.12 -15.06
N ILE A 53 -6.64 10.33 -15.91
CA ILE A 53 -7.34 11.60 -16.02
C ILE A 53 -7.98 11.97 -14.67
N ALA A 54 -8.68 11.03 -14.03
CA ALA A 54 -9.32 11.27 -12.73
C ALA A 54 -8.29 11.61 -11.63
N ILE A 55 -7.14 10.92 -11.60
CA ILE A 55 -6.05 11.23 -10.66
C ILE A 55 -5.54 12.66 -10.90
N ASN A 56 -5.27 13.03 -12.15
CA ASN A 56 -4.71 14.34 -12.48
C ASN A 56 -5.71 15.49 -12.23
N LYS A 57 -7.02 15.25 -12.35
CA LYS A 57 -8.06 16.24 -12.06
C LYS A 57 -8.34 16.42 -10.56
N PHE A 58 -7.97 15.46 -9.72
CA PHE A 58 -8.27 15.53 -8.28
C PHE A 58 -7.88 16.86 -7.61
N PRO A 59 -6.69 17.46 -7.84
CA PRO A 59 -6.35 18.76 -7.26
C PRO A 59 -7.22 19.92 -7.77
N GLU A 60 -7.69 19.86 -9.02
CA GLU A 60 -8.55 20.89 -9.60
C GLU A 60 -9.99 20.76 -9.07
N ASP A 61 -10.49 19.53 -8.97
CA ASP A 61 -11.82 19.21 -8.46
C ASP A 61 -11.94 19.47 -6.94
N ASN A 62 -10.83 19.55 -6.21
CA ASN A 62 -10.75 19.79 -4.77
C ASN A 62 -9.87 21.02 -4.44
N ARG A 63 -9.85 22.02 -5.34
CA ARG A 63 -8.89 23.13 -5.30
C ARG A 63 -8.87 23.86 -3.97
N GLU A 64 -10.05 24.22 -3.43
CA GLU A 64 -10.15 25.04 -2.23
C GLU A 64 -9.51 24.38 -1.00
N GLU A 65 -9.64 23.06 -0.89
CA GLU A 65 -9.07 22.28 0.21
C GLU A 65 -7.59 21.98 -0.03
N VAL A 66 -7.22 21.69 -1.29
CA VAL A 66 -5.84 21.36 -1.68
C VAL A 66 -4.91 22.57 -1.52
N GLU A 67 -5.36 23.78 -1.87
CA GLU A 67 -4.58 25.02 -1.70
C GLU A 67 -4.30 25.36 -0.23
N LYS A 68 -5.11 24.82 0.70
CA LYS A 68 -4.96 25.02 2.15
C LYS A 68 -4.07 23.98 2.84
N LEU A 69 -3.60 22.96 2.12
CA LEU A 69 -2.74 21.92 2.70
C LEU A 69 -1.41 22.51 3.19
N GLY A 70 -0.97 22.08 4.37
CA GLY A 70 0.38 22.36 4.83
C GLY A 70 1.42 21.57 4.02
N LYS A 71 2.69 22.00 4.08
CA LYS A 71 3.81 21.39 3.35
C LYS A 71 3.87 19.86 3.44
N GLU A 72 3.58 19.29 4.61
CA GLU A 72 3.59 17.83 4.82
C GLU A 72 2.46 17.12 4.08
N ALA A 73 1.24 17.65 4.18
CA ALA A 73 0.07 17.07 3.55
C ALA A 73 0.11 17.23 2.02
N SER A 74 0.65 18.35 1.52
CA SER A 74 0.91 18.53 0.08
C SER A 74 1.89 17.48 -0.45
N LEU A 75 3.01 17.25 0.26
CA LEU A 75 4.01 16.25 -0.13
C LEU A 75 3.45 14.82 -0.08
N LEU A 76 2.61 14.54 0.92
CA LEU A 76 1.89 13.27 1.03
C LEU A 76 0.93 13.07 -0.15
N LEU A 77 0.09 14.07 -0.48
CA LEU A 77 -0.85 13.98 -1.59
C LEU A 77 -0.14 13.81 -2.94
N GLU A 78 0.90 14.61 -3.21
CA GLU A 78 1.72 14.48 -4.43
C GLU A 78 2.30 13.07 -4.58
N SER A 79 2.80 12.50 -3.48
CA SER A 79 3.36 11.16 -3.45
C SER A 79 2.30 10.07 -3.68
N LEU A 80 1.14 10.17 -3.01
CA LEU A 80 0.03 9.23 -3.19
C LEU A 80 -0.48 9.24 -4.64
N MET A 81 -0.64 10.43 -5.22
CA MET A 81 -1.02 10.59 -6.62
C MET A 81 -0.01 9.98 -7.58
N MET A 82 1.29 10.20 -7.34
CA MET A 82 2.35 9.63 -8.17
C MET A 82 2.35 8.09 -8.13
N MET A 83 2.25 7.50 -6.93
CA MET A 83 2.18 6.04 -6.77
C MET A 83 0.93 5.46 -7.43
N GLU A 84 -0.22 6.09 -7.23
CA GLU A 84 -1.46 5.61 -7.82
C GLU A 84 -1.41 5.71 -9.35
N ARG A 85 -0.94 6.83 -9.90
CA ARG A 85 -0.81 7.00 -11.36
C ARG A 85 0.11 5.95 -11.95
N TYR A 86 1.23 5.66 -11.29
CA TYR A 86 2.17 4.63 -11.73
C TYR A 86 1.49 3.27 -11.91
N ASN A 87 0.57 2.88 -11.02
CA ASN A 87 -0.15 1.60 -11.11
C ASN A 87 -0.92 1.42 -12.43
N TYR A 88 -1.28 2.50 -13.13
CA TYR A 88 -1.98 2.48 -14.41
C TYR A 88 -1.05 2.61 -15.62
N ILE A 89 0.10 3.27 -15.50
CA ILE A 89 0.93 3.64 -16.66
C ILE A 89 2.24 2.86 -16.78
N TYR A 90 2.66 2.09 -15.76
CA TYR A 90 4.00 1.48 -15.73
C TYR A 90 4.33 0.51 -16.89
N GLU A 91 3.30 0.06 -17.62
CA GLU A 91 3.41 -0.83 -18.77
C GLU A 91 3.42 -0.09 -20.11
N PHE A 92 3.07 1.20 -20.11
CA PHE A 92 3.11 1.99 -21.32
C PHE A 92 4.57 2.23 -21.73
N PRO A 93 4.89 2.19 -23.03
CA PRO A 93 6.24 2.43 -23.52
C PRO A 93 6.80 3.76 -22.98
N GLY A 94 8.06 3.75 -22.52
CA GLY A 94 8.74 4.94 -21.99
C GLY A 94 8.39 5.34 -20.55
N GLU A 95 7.13 5.14 -20.12
CA GLU A 95 6.62 5.58 -18.81
C GLU A 95 7.37 4.98 -17.61
N ASN A 96 7.82 3.74 -17.74
CA ASN A 96 8.55 3.05 -16.67
C ASN A 96 9.85 3.79 -16.29
N ARG A 97 10.61 4.26 -17.29
CA ARG A 97 11.88 4.99 -17.09
C ARG A 97 11.62 6.37 -16.49
N GLU A 98 10.60 7.07 -16.96
CA GLU A 98 10.28 8.40 -16.47
C GLU A 98 9.75 8.36 -15.04
N SER A 99 8.85 7.42 -14.75
CA SER A 99 8.38 7.16 -13.38
C SER A 99 9.53 6.85 -12.42
N ARG A 100 10.58 6.15 -12.88
CA ARG A 100 11.76 5.88 -12.05
C ARG A 100 12.45 7.17 -11.59
N LYS A 101 12.61 8.14 -12.49
CA LYS A 101 13.23 9.42 -12.15
C LYS A 101 12.39 10.17 -11.13
N GLN A 102 11.07 10.20 -11.35
CA GLN A 102 10.13 10.85 -10.44
C GLN A 102 10.16 10.21 -9.04
N PHE A 103 10.24 8.87 -8.93
CA PHE A 103 10.40 8.20 -7.65
C PHE A 103 11.74 8.56 -6.97
N VAL A 104 12.84 8.70 -7.72
CA VAL A 104 14.13 9.14 -7.15
C VAL A 104 14.03 10.56 -6.58
N GLU A 105 13.45 11.49 -7.34
CA GLU A 105 13.29 12.88 -6.93
C GLU A 105 12.38 13.00 -5.71
N MET A 106 11.20 12.36 -5.75
CA MET A 106 10.26 12.36 -4.64
C MET A 106 10.85 11.74 -3.38
N ARG A 107 11.57 10.62 -3.53
CA ARG A 107 12.30 10.00 -2.40
C ARG A 107 13.32 10.97 -1.79
N GLY A 108 14.01 11.74 -2.62
CA GLY A 108 14.94 12.79 -2.17
C GLY A 108 14.23 13.88 -1.35
N LYS A 109 13.15 14.46 -1.89
CA LYS A 109 12.32 15.46 -1.19
C LYS A 109 11.81 14.95 0.16
N LEU A 110 11.26 13.74 0.19
CA LEU A 110 10.77 13.12 1.43
C LEU A 110 11.89 12.85 2.42
N LYS A 111 13.04 12.36 1.96
CA LYS A 111 14.20 12.12 2.83
C LYS A 111 14.67 13.42 3.48
N GLU A 112 14.85 14.48 2.69
CA GLU A 112 15.25 15.80 3.19
C GLU A 112 14.23 16.35 4.20
N TYR A 113 12.93 16.18 3.92
CA TYR A 113 11.88 16.57 4.85
C TYR A 113 11.99 15.85 6.20
N LEU A 114 12.26 14.54 6.17
CA LEU A 114 12.38 13.69 7.37
C LEU A 114 13.65 13.98 8.17
N GLU A 115 14.78 14.19 7.51
CA GLU A 115 16.09 14.43 8.17
C GLU A 115 16.13 15.76 8.93
N ASN A 116 15.30 16.72 8.55
CA ASN A 116 15.20 18.02 9.21
C ASN A 116 14.19 18.05 10.37
N LYS A 117 13.69 16.90 10.82
CA LYS A 117 12.64 16.80 11.85
C LYS A 117 12.95 15.80 12.94
N LYS A 118 12.51 16.11 14.16
CA LYS A 118 12.50 15.14 15.26
C LYS A 118 11.37 14.14 15.06
N ASP A 119 11.54 12.93 15.61
CA ASP A 119 10.53 11.87 15.54
C ASP A 119 9.15 12.31 16.06
N SER A 120 9.10 13.17 17.08
CA SER A 120 7.85 13.72 17.63
C SER A 120 7.08 14.63 16.65
N GLU A 121 7.77 15.17 15.64
CA GLU A 121 7.22 16.11 14.66
C GLU A 121 6.73 15.44 13.38
N LEU A 122 6.85 14.10 13.29
CA LEU A 122 6.50 13.33 12.11
C LEU A 122 5.13 12.69 12.29
N THR A 123 4.29 12.81 11.27
CA THR A 123 3.05 12.06 11.20
C THR A 123 3.31 10.61 10.78
N PRO A 124 2.43 9.66 11.13
CA PRO A 124 2.57 8.29 10.66
C PRO A 124 2.45 8.21 9.13
N GLU A 125 1.68 9.10 8.50
CA GLU A 125 1.48 9.15 7.05
C GLU A 125 2.77 9.47 6.30
N ILE A 126 3.53 10.50 6.71
CA ILE A 126 4.75 10.88 5.99
C ILE A 126 5.84 9.83 6.13
N CYS A 127 5.88 9.15 7.29
CA CYS A 127 6.78 8.02 7.52
C CYS A 127 6.45 6.85 6.58
N LEU A 128 5.17 6.48 6.51
CA LEU A 128 4.71 5.43 5.60
C LEU A 128 4.94 5.82 4.13
N CYS A 129 4.65 7.07 3.77
CA CYS A 129 4.82 7.59 2.42
C CYS A 129 6.28 7.47 1.95
N TYR A 130 7.26 7.80 2.80
CA TYR A 130 8.67 7.59 2.47
C TYR A 130 9.03 6.11 2.28
N ALA A 131 8.47 5.23 3.11
CA ALA A 131 8.65 3.80 2.96
C ALA A 131 8.08 3.30 1.61
N ASP A 132 6.88 3.75 1.23
CA ASP A 132 6.19 3.32 0.01
C ASP A 132 6.90 3.83 -1.24
N ILE A 133 7.26 5.12 -1.28
CA ILE A 133 8.07 5.68 -2.39
C ILE A 133 9.40 4.94 -2.53
N THR A 134 10.03 4.58 -1.41
CA THR A 134 11.25 3.76 -1.43
C THR A 134 10.98 2.34 -1.94
N ALA A 135 9.83 1.74 -1.62
CA ALA A 135 9.42 0.42 -2.11
C ALA A 135 9.16 0.42 -3.63
N TYR A 136 8.48 1.45 -4.16
CA TYR A 136 8.33 1.63 -5.61
C TYR A 136 9.68 1.83 -6.30
N TYR A 137 10.57 2.63 -5.71
CA TYR A 137 11.93 2.82 -6.22
C TYR A 137 12.77 1.54 -6.24
N MET A 138 12.68 0.70 -5.20
CA MET A 138 13.52 -0.51 -5.14
C MET A 138 13.06 -1.59 -6.13
N ALA A 139 11.81 -1.57 -6.60
CA ALA A 139 11.28 -2.53 -7.57
C ALA A 139 12.07 -2.53 -8.90
N TYR A 140 12.85 -1.49 -9.17
CA TYR A 140 13.66 -1.34 -10.38
C TYR A 140 14.96 -2.14 -10.37
N SER A 141 15.50 -2.54 -9.21
CA SER A 141 16.73 -3.35 -9.18
C SER A 141 16.88 -4.20 -7.93
N ILE A 142 17.44 -5.41 -8.08
CA ILE A 142 17.76 -6.31 -6.96
C ILE A 142 18.73 -5.64 -5.98
N LYS A 143 19.68 -4.84 -6.48
CA LYS A 143 20.61 -4.08 -5.65
C LYS A 143 19.84 -3.12 -4.74
N ASP A 144 18.88 -2.39 -5.27
CA ASP A 144 18.08 -1.44 -4.48
C ASP A 144 17.20 -2.16 -3.45
N ILE A 145 16.68 -3.36 -3.77
CA ILE A 145 15.94 -4.19 -2.79
C ILE A 145 16.84 -4.54 -1.60
N ILE A 146 18.07 -5.00 -1.85
CA ILE A 146 19.02 -5.39 -0.79
C ILE A 146 19.39 -4.18 0.07
N PHE A 147 19.66 -3.03 -0.55
CA PHE A 147 20.09 -1.82 0.17
C PHE A 147 18.96 -1.13 0.95
N ASN A 148 17.74 -1.12 0.42
CA ASN A 148 16.67 -0.29 0.95
C ASN A 148 15.57 -1.08 1.66
N GLY A 149 15.51 -2.41 1.53
CA GLY A 149 14.44 -3.24 2.10
C GLY A 149 14.28 -3.09 3.62
N THR A 150 15.38 -2.98 4.38
CA THR A 150 15.32 -2.73 5.83
C THR A 150 14.93 -1.30 6.18
N THR A 151 15.23 -0.33 5.30
CA THR A 151 14.78 1.07 5.45
C THR A 151 13.27 1.16 5.32
N VAL A 152 12.67 0.46 4.34
CA VAL A 152 11.21 0.38 4.18
C VAL A 152 10.56 -0.11 5.48
N LYS A 153 11.00 -1.24 6.01
CA LYS A 153 10.50 -1.79 7.27
C LYS A 153 10.61 -0.80 8.43
N LYS A 154 11.79 -0.17 8.59
CA LYS A 154 12.06 0.79 9.66
C LYS A 154 11.04 1.92 9.68
N TYR A 155 10.69 2.46 8.51
CA TYR A 155 9.74 3.58 8.44
C TYR A 155 8.28 3.15 8.57
N GLN A 156 7.91 1.94 8.16
CA GLN A 156 6.61 1.34 8.47
C GLN A 156 6.45 1.13 9.98
N GLU A 157 7.47 0.58 10.66
CA GLU A 157 7.50 0.44 12.12
C GLU A 157 7.47 1.80 12.81
N LYS A 158 8.14 2.82 12.26
CA LYS A 158 8.09 4.19 12.78
C LYS A 158 6.68 4.77 12.72
N ALA A 159 5.95 4.57 11.62
CA ALA A 159 4.56 4.98 11.51
C ALA A 159 3.68 4.31 12.59
N LEU A 160 3.87 3.01 12.83
CA LEU A 160 3.13 2.27 13.87
C LEU A 160 3.52 2.64 15.30
N LYS A 161 4.74 3.12 15.54
CA LYS A 161 5.12 3.68 16.85
C LYS A 161 4.37 4.98 17.15
N VAL A 162 4.12 5.80 16.13
CA VAL A 162 3.35 7.05 16.27
C VAL A 162 1.86 6.76 16.38
N ASN A 163 1.32 5.90 15.51
CA ASN A 163 -0.06 5.47 15.53
C ASN A 163 -0.16 3.93 15.46
N PRO A 164 -0.33 3.25 16.62
CA PRO A 164 -0.42 1.79 16.67
C PRO A 164 -1.62 1.19 15.94
N ASN A 165 -2.63 2.00 15.59
CA ASN A 165 -3.83 1.58 14.88
C ASN A 165 -3.82 2.06 13.42
N PHE A 166 -2.66 2.33 12.82
CA PHE A 166 -2.57 2.83 11.45
C PHE A 166 -2.62 1.68 10.43
N ALA A 167 -3.83 1.34 9.98
CA ALA A 167 -4.07 0.21 9.08
C ALA A 167 -3.19 0.19 7.80
N PRO A 168 -2.99 1.30 7.06
CA PRO A 168 -2.10 1.32 5.90
C PRO A 168 -0.66 0.84 6.22
N ALA A 169 -0.10 1.25 7.35
CA ALA A 169 1.24 0.79 7.75
C ALA A 169 1.26 -0.69 8.13
N MET A 170 0.17 -1.21 8.70
CA MET A 170 0.03 -2.64 9.00
C MET A 170 -0.02 -3.48 7.72
N ILE A 171 -0.77 -3.04 6.70
CA ILE A 171 -0.82 -3.70 5.39
C ILE A 171 0.59 -3.80 4.81
N ASN A 172 1.30 -2.68 4.77
CA ASN A 172 2.62 -2.61 4.12
C ASN A 172 3.69 -3.37 4.92
N LEU A 173 3.59 -3.40 6.25
CA LEU A 173 4.45 -4.22 7.10
C LEU A 173 4.15 -5.72 6.93
N ALA A 174 2.87 -6.10 6.79
CA ALA A 174 2.50 -7.49 6.51
C ALA A 174 3.10 -7.98 5.18
N GLN A 175 3.04 -7.14 4.14
CA GLN A 175 3.68 -7.41 2.84
C GLN A 175 5.19 -7.56 2.97
N TRP A 176 5.84 -6.69 3.77
CA TRP A 176 7.27 -6.81 4.04
C TRP A 176 7.60 -8.18 4.66
N TYR A 177 6.88 -8.58 5.71
CA TYR A 177 7.07 -9.88 6.36
C TYR A 177 6.81 -11.07 5.44
N TYR A 178 5.91 -10.90 4.46
CA TYR A 178 5.57 -11.95 3.52
C TYR A 178 6.68 -12.18 2.48
N TYR A 179 7.18 -11.08 1.90
CA TYR A 179 8.16 -11.15 0.80
C TYR A 179 9.62 -11.23 1.28
N ALA A 180 9.92 -10.78 2.51
CA ALA A 180 11.26 -10.89 3.05
C ALA A 180 11.67 -12.37 3.22
N PRO A 181 12.91 -12.75 2.88
CA PRO A 181 13.40 -14.08 3.19
C PRO A 181 13.41 -14.33 4.71
N LYS A 182 13.19 -15.59 5.12
CA LYS A 182 13.20 -15.98 6.53
C LYS A 182 14.50 -15.57 7.26
N LEU A 183 15.64 -15.67 6.59
CA LEU A 183 16.95 -15.25 7.13
C LEU A 183 16.99 -13.76 7.50
N PHE A 184 16.24 -12.92 6.79
CA PHE A 184 16.15 -11.48 7.04
C PHE A 184 14.94 -11.10 7.91
N GLY A 185 14.24 -12.08 8.49
CA GLY A 185 13.12 -11.85 9.40
C GLY A 185 11.74 -11.96 8.78
N GLY A 186 11.60 -12.47 7.56
CA GLY A 186 10.30 -12.80 6.98
C GLY A 186 9.55 -13.86 7.79
N SER A 187 8.23 -13.72 7.91
CA SER A 187 7.38 -14.58 8.73
C SER A 187 5.92 -14.54 8.27
N LYS A 188 5.40 -15.70 7.86
CA LYS A 188 3.99 -15.87 7.47
C LYS A 188 3.03 -15.66 8.64
N ASP A 189 3.44 -16.01 9.86
CA ASP A 189 2.63 -15.80 11.06
C ASP A 189 2.52 -14.31 11.38
N ALA A 190 3.63 -13.58 11.27
CA ALA A 190 3.62 -12.13 11.43
C ALA A 190 2.80 -11.46 10.32
N THR A 191 2.92 -11.92 9.07
CA THR A 191 2.06 -11.45 7.97
C THR A 191 0.58 -11.60 8.31
N ARG A 192 0.15 -12.79 8.78
CA ARG A 192 -1.25 -13.03 9.17
C ARG A 192 -1.69 -12.09 10.28
N GLU A 193 -0.89 -11.98 11.34
CA GLU A 193 -1.20 -11.12 12.49
C GLU A 193 -1.43 -9.66 12.06
N TRP A 194 -0.52 -9.12 11.24
CA TRP A 194 -0.64 -7.76 10.73
C TRP A 194 -1.81 -7.55 9.77
N GLN A 195 -2.13 -8.53 8.92
CA GLN A 195 -3.32 -8.47 8.05
C GLN A 195 -4.63 -8.47 8.85
N VAL A 196 -4.73 -9.29 9.89
CA VAL A 196 -5.93 -9.31 10.74
C VAL A 196 -6.07 -7.96 11.48
N LYS A 197 -4.96 -7.45 12.02
CA LYS A 197 -4.95 -6.13 12.69
C LYS A 197 -5.31 -5.00 11.73
N SER A 198 -4.81 -5.01 10.49
CA SER A 198 -5.11 -3.95 9.53
C SER A 198 -6.61 -3.85 9.23
N ILE A 199 -7.31 -4.99 9.12
CA ILE A 199 -8.77 -5.02 8.94
C ILE A 199 -9.49 -4.46 10.17
N GLN A 200 -9.05 -4.81 11.37
CA GLN A 200 -9.63 -4.35 12.64
C GLN A 200 -9.43 -2.85 12.87
N CYS A 201 -8.28 -2.32 12.45
CA CYS A 201 -7.90 -0.93 12.64
C CYS A 201 -8.24 -0.02 11.45
N SER A 202 -8.82 -0.56 10.38
CA SER A 202 -9.24 0.23 9.21
C SER A 202 -10.32 1.22 9.60
N ARG A 203 -10.10 2.49 9.29
CA ARG A 203 -11.00 3.60 9.64
C ARG A 203 -11.99 3.93 8.52
N THR A 204 -11.60 3.72 7.27
CA THR A 204 -12.43 4.02 6.09
C THR A 204 -12.74 2.74 5.30
N ASN A 205 -13.75 2.80 4.43
CA ASN A 205 -14.05 1.69 3.52
C ASN A 205 -12.89 1.42 2.57
N ALA A 206 -12.19 2.47 2.09
CA ALA A 206 -11.01 2.32 1.26
C ALA A 206 -9.87 1.58 1.99
N GLU A 207 -9.55 1.98 3.23
CA GLU A 207 -8.54 1.27 4.04
C GLU A 207 -8.93 -0.21 4.22
N LYS A 208 -10.21 -0.47 4.54
CA LYS A 208 -10.74 -1.83 4.75
C LYS A 208 -10.71 -2.67 3.47
N PHE A 209 -11.02 -2.07 2.33
CA PHE A 209 -10.97 -2.71 1.02
C PHE A 209 -9.53 -3.18 0.70
N TYR A 210 -8.53 -2.32 0.86
CA TYR A 210 -7.15 -2.70 0.62
C TYR A 210 -6.62 -3.72 1.65
N ALA A 211 -7.03 -3.61 2.92
CA ALA A 211 -6.69 -4.59 3.95
C ALA A 211 -7.24 -5.98 3.60
N LYS A 212 -8.52 -6.06 3.21
CA LYS A 212 -9.18 -7.32 2.87
C LYS A 212 -8.68 -7.95 1.58
N THR A 213 -8.43 -7.15 0.53
CA THR A 213 -7.83 -7.66 -0.71
C THR A 213 -6.44 -8.23 -0.45
N ALA A 214 -5.59 -7.53 0.33
CA ALA A 214 -4.27 -8.03 0.69
C ALA A 214 -4.35 -9.31 1.53
N TYR A 215 -5.25 -9.37 2.51
CA TYR A 215 -5.45 -10.56 3.34
C TYR A 215 -6.01 -11.75 2.54
N SER A 216 -6.97 -11.51 1.65
CA SER A 216 -7.51 -12.53 0.75
C SER A 216 -6.40 -13.22 -0.05
N GLN A 217 -5.48 -12.44 -0.62
CA GLN A 217 -4.41 -12.99 -1.46
C GLN A 217 -3.38 -13.77 -0.64
N PHE A 218 -3.07 -13.31 0.57
CA PHE A 218 -2.28 -14.09 1.52
C PHE A 218 -2.96 -15.43 1.87
N LEU A 219 -4.25 -15.41 2.20
CA LEU A 219 -5.03 -16.63 2.50
C LEU A 219 -5.02 -17.60 1.31
N PHE A 220 -5.15 -17.08 0.09
CA PHE A 220 -5.08 -17.88 -1.12
C PHE A 220 -3.74 -18.61 -1.25
N GLU A 221 -2.62 -17.89 -1.06
CA GLU A 221 -1.28 -18.48 -1.08
C GLU A 221 -1.07 -19.49 0.07
N MET A 222 -1.81 -19.35 1.19
CA MET A 222 -1.84 -20.33 2.29
C MET A 222 -2.82 -21.50 2.05
N LYS A 223 -3.50 -21.55 0.89
CA LYS A 223 -4.51 -22.55 0.51
C LYS A 223 -5.79 -22.52 1.37
N GLU A 224 -6.08 -21.39 2.01
CA GLU A 224 -7.31 -21.14 2.74
C GLU A 224 -8.35 -20.49 1.81
N TYR A 225 -8.78 -21.24 0.80
CA TYR A 225 -9.53 -20.72 -0.35
C TYR A 225 -10.92 -20.17 0.01
N GLU A 226 -11.65 -20.84 0.90
CA GLU A 226 -12.99 -20.40 1.31
C GLU A 226 -12.93 -19.05 2.06
N GLU A 227 -11.99 -18.90 2.99
CA GLU A 227 -11.82 -17.64 3.71
C GLU A 227 -11.27 -16.55 2.77
N SER A 228 -10.35 -16.90 1.87
CA SER A 228 -9.87 -16.00 0.81
C SER A 228 -11.02 -15.45 -0.04
N LYS A 229 -11.94 -16.32 -0.47
CA LYS A 229 -13.13 -15.95 -1.24
C LYS A 229 -14.05 -15.05 -0.44
N LYS A 230 -14.33 -15.39 0.82
CA LYS A 230 -15.16 -14.58 1.71
C LYS A 230 -14.63 -13.15 1.85
N GLN A 231 -13.32 -12.98 2.01
CA GLN A 231 -12.71 -11.65 2.07
C GLN A 231 -12.92 -10.85 0.77
N LEU A 232 -12.89 -11.48 -0.41
CA LEU A 232 -13.19 -10.81 -1.69
C LEU A 232 -14.68 -10.51 -1.88
N ASP A 233 -15.57 -11.35 -1.36
CA ASP A 233 -17.00 -11.08 -1.39
C ASP A 233 -17.33 -9.85 -0.52
N GLU A 234 -16.72 -9.71 0.65
CA GLU A 234 -16.83 -8.49 1.47
C GLU A 234 -16.18 -7.26 0.79
N CYS A 235 -15.16 -7.44 -0.05
CA CYS A 235 -14.61 -6.33 -0.84
C CYS A 235 -15.57 -5.85 -1.93
N GLU A 236 -16.34 -6.77 -2.53
CA GLU A 236 -17.38 -6.44 -3.52
C GLU A 236 -18.50 -5.61 -2.88
N GLU A 237 -18.84 -5.87 -1.62
CA GLU A 237 -19.81 -5.04 -0.87
C GLU A 237 -19.27 -3.63 -0.58
N LEU A 238 -17.97 -3.49 -0.32
CA LEU A 238 -17.32 -2.20 -0.07
C LEU A 238 -17.17 -1.35 -1.34
N CYS A 239 -16.91 -1.97 -2.48
CA CYS A 239 -16.81 -1.31 -3.78
C CYS A 239 -17.44 -2.16 -4.89
N PRO A 240 -18.78 -2.09 -5.05
CA PRO A 240 -19.49 -2.87 -6.06
C PRO A 240 -19.02 -2.55 -7.47
N GLY A 241 -18.83 -3.56 -8.31
CA GLY A 241 -18.36 -3.39 -9.69
C GLY A 241 -16.87 -3.10 -9.81
N SER A 242 -16.08 -3.34 -8.76
CA SER A 242 -14.61 -3.22 -8.83
C SER A 242 -14.04 -4.28 -9.79
N ASN A 243 -13.45 -3.84 -10.90
CA ASN A 243 -12.70 -4.70 -11.83
C ASN A 243 -11.48 -5.33 -11.17
N PHE A 244 -10.91 -4.72 -10.13
CA PHE A 244 -9.79 -5.31 -9.39
C PHE A 244 -10.22 -6.56 -8.61
N VAL A 245 -11.28 -6.48 -7.80
CA VAL A 245 -11.88 -7.66 -7.13
C VAL A 245 -12.30 -8.73 -8.14
N LYS A 246 -12.93 -8.35 -9.27
CA LYS A 246 -13.26 -9.29 -10.35
C LYS A 246 -12.02 -10.01 -10.87
N LEU A 247 -10.95 -9.27 -11.19
CA LEU A 247 -9.67 -9.84 -11.61
C LEU A 247 -9.12 -10.82 -10.55
N LEU A 248 -9.12 -10.46 -9.28
CA LEU A 248 -8.64 -11.35 -8.21
C LEU A 248 -9.45 -12.64 -8.12
N LYS A 249 -10.79 -12.57 -8.24
CA LYS A 249 -11.66 -13.75 -8.26
C LYS A 249 -11.37 -14.64 -9.47
N GLU A 250 -11.19 -14.05 -10.65
CA GLU A 250 -10.84 -14.78 -11.89
C GLU A 250 -9.47 -15.45 -11.79
N GLN A 251 -8.44 -14.74 -11.30
CA GLN A 251 -7.10 -15.30 -11.09
C GLN A 251 -7.12 -16.44 -10.06
N ASN A 252 -7.80 -16.25 -8.93
CA ASN A 252 -7.95 -17.28 -7.91
C ASN A 252 -8.65 -18.53 -8.47
N ALA A 253 -9.68 -18.36 -9.32
CA ALA A 253 -10.37 -19.48 -9.98
C ALA A 253 -9.46 -20.24 -10.97
N MET A 254 -8.48 -19.56 -11.56
CA MET A 254 -7.42 -20.17 -12.38
C MET A 254 -6.27 -20.75 -11.55
N GLY A 255 -6.34 -20.71 -10.23
CA GLY A 255 -5.28 -21.22 -9.35
C GLY A 255 -4.11 -20.26 -9.14
N ASN A 256 -4.25 -19.00 -9.55
CA ASN A 256 -3.20 -17.98 -9.44
C ASN A 256 -3.52 -16.99 -8.30
N SER A 257 -2.54 -16.71 -7.46
CA SER A 257 -2.58 -15.52 -6.61
C SER A 257 -2.28 -14.26 -7.42
N LEU A 258 -2.55 -13.08 -6.85
CA LEU A 258 -2.11 -11.79 -7.40
C LEU A 258 -0.59 -11.74 -7.63
N ASN A 259 0.19 -12.36 -6.74
CA ASN A 259 1.64 -12.47 -6.88
C ASN A 259 2.04 -13.29 -8.11
N ASP A 260 1.36 -14.43 -8.35
CA ASP A 260 1.58 -15.26 -9.53
C ASP A 260 1.21 -14.52 -10.81
N TYR A 261 0.05 -13.86 -10.82
CA TYR A 261 -0.40 -13.02 -11.93
C TYR A 261 0.63 -11.93 -12.27
N ASN A 262 1.11 -11.19 -11.26
CA ASN A 262 2.10 -10.12 -11.46
C ASN A 262 3.45 -10.65 -11.99
N LYS A 263 3.91 -11.83 -11.53
CA LYS A 263 5.12 -12.48 -12.05
C LYS A 263 4.97 -12.88 -13.51
N GLN A 264 3.82 -13.44 -13.88
CA GLN A 264 3.53 -13.83 -15.27
C GLN A 264 3.48 -12.60 -16.18
N ARG A 265 2.75 -11.57 -15.74
CA ARG A 265 2.63 -10.28 -16.42
C ARG A 265 4.00 -9.61 -16.64
N SER A 266 4.85 -9.58 -15.63
CA SER A 266 6.22 -9.02 -15.74
C SER A 266 7.08 -9.75 -16.77
N LYS A 267 7.00 -11.09 -16.84
CA LYS A 267 7.72 -11.88 -17.85
C LYS A 267 7.27 -11.53 -19.27
N LEU A 268 5.97 -11.40 -19.50
CA LEU A 268 5.40 -11.05 -20.81
C LEU A 268 5.87 -9.67 -21.29
N LEU A 269 5.86 -8.67 -20.40
CA LEU A 269 6.34 -7.32 -20.72
C LEU A 269 7.83 -7.34 -21.12
N LYS A 270 8.66 -8.04 -20.37
CA LYS A 270 10.09 -8.18 -20.68
C LYS A 270 10.30 -8.82 -22.06
N SER A 271 9.56 -9.87 -22.39
CA SER A 271 9.64 -10.52 -23.70
C SER A 271 9.22 -9.59 -24.85
N ALA A 272 8.20 -8.75 -24.64
CA ALA A 272 7.76 -7.76 -25.63
C ALA A 272 8.83 -6.68 -25.87
N ASP A 273 9.47 -6.18 -24.81
CA ASP A 273 10.55 -5.20 -24.92
C ASP A 273 11.80 -5.77 -25.60
N ASP A 274 12.18 -7.00 -25.25
CA ASP A 274 13.30 -7.70 -25.87
C ASP A 274 13.04 -7.94 -27.38
N TYR A 275 11.80 -8.27 -27.76
CA TYR A 275 11.37 -8.39 -29.16
C TYR A 275 11.50 -7.06 -29.91
N ARG A 276 11.02 -5.95 -29.33
CA ARG A 276 11.11 -4.61 -29.96
C ARG A 276 12.56 -4.19 -30.19
N LYS A 277 13.41 -4.33 -29.16
CA LYS A 277 14.85 -4.03 -29.24
C LYS A 277 15.54 -4.86 -30.32
N LYS A 278 15.24 -6.16 -30.38
CA LYS A 278 15.84 -7.07 -31.37
C LYS A 278 15.49 -6.68 -32.81
N ASN A 279 14.29 -6.14 -33.03
CA ASN A 279 13.80 -5.83 -34.37
C ASN A 279 14.01 -4.36 -34.78
N ASN A 280 14.77 -3.56 -34.02
CA ASN A 280 14.97 -2.13 -34.27
C ASN A 280 13.67 -1.36 -34.52
N ILE A 281 12.57 -1.82 -33.91
CA ILE A 281 11.30 -1.13 -33.96
C ILE A 281 11.48 0.10 -33.09
N LYS A 282 11.76 1.23 -33.73
CA LYS A 282 11.82 2.54 -33.08
C LYS A 282 10.40 3.01 -32.79
N GLU A 283 10.31 3.80 -31.73
CA GLU A 283 9.09 4.49 -31.26
C GLU A 283 8.45 5.34 -32.36
#